data_AF-A0A9C9BVT9-F1
#
_entry.id   AF-A0A9C9BVT9-F1
#
_cell.length_a   1.000
_cell.length_b   1.000
_cell.length_c   1.000
_cell.angle_alpha   90.00
_cell.angle_beta   90.00
_cell.angle_gamma   90.00
#
_symmetry.space_group_name_H-M   'P 1'
#
loop_
_entity.id
_entity.type
_entity.pdbx_description
1 polymer ?
#
loop_
_entity_poly.entity_id
_entity_poly.type
_entity_poly.pdbx_seq_one_letter_code
_entity_poly.pdbx_strand_id
1 'polypeptide(L)' 'MNSNTVTSVFLPEGIDVADFIDEMEENGYVLYPGKGHFFDENMFQVANMGWLTEEDCHQLLRVLARVIGK' A
#
# COMPACT_ATOMS: atom_id res chain seq x y z
N MET A 1 -0.90 1.97 12.75
CA MET A 1 -0.22 3.05 13.50
C MET A 1 -0.37 4.32 12.67
N ASN A 2 -0.86 5.43 13.24
CA ASN A 2 -1.15 6.63 12.45
C ASN A 2 0.02 7.61 12.57
N SER A 3 0.75 7.82 11.47
CA SER A 3 1.71 8.90 11.31
C SER A 3 1.21 9.81 10.18
N ASN A 4 1.45 11.11 10.30
CA ASN A 4 1.08 12.10 9.28
C ASN A 4 1.92 11.98 8.00
N THR A 5 2.96 11.13 7.99
CA THR A 5 3.89 11.00 6.87
C THR A 5 3.95 9.60 6.27
N VAL A 6 3.60 8.55 7.04
CA VAL A 6 3.64 7.16 6.59
C VAL A 6 2.47 6.41 7.18
N THR A 7 1.70 5.73 6.34
CA THR A 7 0.60 4.86 6.79
C THR A 7 1.01 3.41 6.61
N SER A 8 0.98 2.64 7.71
CA SER A 8 1.26 1.18 7.67
C SER A 8 -0.05 0.41 7.76
N VAL A 9 -0.23 -0.55 6.86
CA VAL A 9 -1.45 -1.36 6.71
C VAL A 9 -1.08 -2.83 6.57
N PHE A 10 -1.82 -3.70 7.24
CA PHE A 10 -1.74 -5.14 7.04
C PHE A 10 -2.73 -5.56 5.95
N LEU A 11 -2.29 -6.37 5.00
CA LEU A 11 -3.18 -6.99 4.03
C LEU A 11 -4.03 -8.07 4.71
N PRO A 12 -5.25 -8.33 4.18
CA PRO A 12 -6.06 -9.44 4.64
C PRO A 12 -5.37 -10.79 4.32
N GLU A 13 -5.78 -11.83 5.04
CA GLU A 13 -5.29 -13.20 4.78
C GLU A 13 -5.62 -13.63 3.35
N GLY A 14 -4.67 -14.32 2.70
CA GLY A 14 -4.82 -14.83 1.33
C GLY A 14 -4.25 -13.92 0.23
N ILE A 15 -3.73 -12.74 0.59
CA ILE A 15 -3.01 -11.86 -0.33
C ILE A 15 -1.53 -11.82 0.08
N ASP A 16 -0.64 -12.15 -0.86
CA ASP A 16 0.80 -12.03 -0.68
C ASP A 16 1.25 -10.57 -0.89
N VAL A 17 2.04 -10.06 0.05
CA VAL A 17 2.48 -8.66 0.02
C VAL A 17 3.42 -8.34 -1.14
N ALA A 18 4.20 -9.30 -1.64
CA ALA A 18 5.08 -9.08 -2.78
C ALA A 18 4.26 -8.97 -4.07
N ASP A 19 3.35 -9.93 -4.30
CA ASP A 19 2.46 -9.91 -5.47
C ASP A 19 1.59 -8.63 -5.49
N PHE A 20 1.10 -8.20 -4.33
CA PHE A 20 0.34 -6.96 -4.18
C PHE A 20 1.17 -5.71 -4.54
N ILE A 21 2.43 -5.64 -4.09
CA ILE A 21 3.31 -4.50 -4.41
C ILE A 21 3.61 -4.46 -5.90
N ASP A 22 3.93 -5.60 -6.50
CA ASP A 22 4.19 -5.71 -7.94
C ASP A 22 2.96 -5.22 -8.75
N GLU A 23 1.75 -5.63 -8.37
CA GLU A 23 0.52 -5.16 -9.04
C GLU A 23 0.29 -3.64 -8.82
N MET A 24 0.57 -3.11 -7.65
CA MET A 24 0.45 -1.66 -7.40
C MET A 24 1.47 -0.86 -8.24
N GLU A 25 2.69 -1.36 -8.42
CA GLU A 25 3.71 -0.75 -9.27
C GLU A 25 3.28 -0.74 -10.74
N GLU A 26 2.69 -1.83 -11.24
CA GLU A 26 2.10 -1.88 -12.59
C GLU A 26 0.98 -0.84 -12.80
N ASN A 27 0.27 -0.49 -11.73
CA ASN A 27 -0.77 0.55 -11.74
C ASN A 27 -0.22 1.97 -11.44
N GLY A 28 1.11 2.13 -11.34
CA GLY A 28 1.78 3.43 -11.20
C GLY A 28 1.99 3.90 -9.76
N TYR A 29 1.87 3.01 -8.77
CA TYR A 29 2.06 3.33 -7.35
C TYR A 29 3.22 2.55 -6.76
N VAL A 30 4.22 3.26 -6.23
CA VAL A 30 5.34 2.63 -5.51
C VAL A 30 4.98 2.54 -4.03
N LEU A 31 4.87 1.32 -3.53
CA LEU A 31 4.61 1.01 -2.11
C LEU A 31 5.82 0.30 -1.49
N TYR A 32 5.92 0.34 -0.16
CA TYR A 32 7.04 -0.27 0.54
C TYR A 32 6.58 -1.45 1.41
N PRO A 33 7.24 -2.62 1.31
CA PRO A 33 6.95 -3.71 2.22
C PRO A 33 7.37 -3.38 3.66
N GLY A 34 6.77 -4.09 4.62
CA GLY A 34 7.28 -4.18 5.99
C GLY A 34 8.69 -4.75 6.04
N LYS A 35 9.44 -4.49 7.11
CA LYS A 35 10.79 -5.03 7.32
C LYS A 35 10.78 -6.18 8.31
N GLY A 36 11.53 -7.25 8.02
CA GLY A 36 11.65 -8.42 8.90
C GLY A 36 10.28 -9.07 9.11
N HIS A 37 9.92 -9.34 10.37
CA HIS A 37 8.62 -9.95 10.71
C HIS A 37 7.40 -9.23 10.11
N PHE A 38 7.47 -7.92 9.87
CA PHE A 38 6.35 -7.20 9.25
C PHE A 38 6.15 -7.54 7.76
N PHE A 39 7.19 -8.01 7.06
CA PHE A 39 7.02 -8.58 5.72
C PHE A 39 6.24 -9.89 5.81
N ASP A 40 6.64 -10.77 6.75
CA ASP A 40 5.99 -12.06 7.00
C ASP A 40 4.54 -11.90 7.49
N GLU A 41 4.22 -10.78 8.14
CA GLU A 41 2.86 -10.38 8.55
C GLU A 41 2.06 -9.67 7.44
N ASN A 42 2.55 -9.67 6.20
CA ASN A 42 1.90 -9.02 5.05
C ASN A 42 1.60 -7.52 5.25
N MET A 43 2.52 -6.79 5.87
CA MET A 43 2.41 -5.34 6.04
C MET A 43 3.00 -4.59 4.83
N PHE A 44 2.32 -3.54 4.38
CA PHE A 44 2.88 -2.55 3.46
C PHE A 44 2.75 -1.13 4.03
N GLN A 45 3.45 -0.20 3.41
CA GLN A 45 3.51 1.20 3.79
C GLN A 45 3.27 2.11 2.60
N VAL A 46 2.46 3.14 2.83
CA VAL A 46 2.25 4.26 1.91
C VAL A 46 2.95 5.47 2.49
N ALA A 47 3.88 6.07 1.73
CA ALA A 47 4.49 7.34 2.09
C ALA A 47 3.61 8.49 1.58
N ASN A 48 3.12 9.32 2.51
CA ASN A 48 2.26 10.47 2.19
C ASN A 48 3.08 11.77 2.18
N MET A 49 4.33 11.70 1.71
CA MET A 49 5.27 12.82 1.71
C MET A 49 5.47 13.37 0.29
N GLY A 50 5.58 14.69 0.16
CA GLY A 50 5.79 15.36 -1.12
C GLY A 50 4.58 16.17 -1.58
N TRP A 51 4.48 16.41 -2.88
CA TRP A 51 3.34 17.09 -3.47
C TRP A 51 2.22 16.08 -3.73
N LEU A 52 1.34 15.91 -2.74
CA LEU A 52 0.15 15.06 -2.85
C LEU A 52 -1.09 15.93 -2.66
N THR A 53 -2.03 15.78 -3.58
CA THR A 53 -3.36 16.38 -3.50
C THR A 53 -4.36 15.39 -2.91
N GLU A 54 -5.53 15.89 -2.52
CA GLU A 54 -6.62 15.02 -2.06
C GLU A 54 -7.07 14.03 -3.16
N GLU A 55 -7.06 14.47 -4.43
CA GLU A 55 -7.42 13.63 -5.56
C GLU A 55 -6.45 12.46 -5.72
N ASP A 56 -5.14 12.68 -5.50
CA ASP A 56 -4.14 11.60 -5.54
C ASP A 56 -4.44 10.52 -4.49
N CYS A 57 -4.90 10.93 -3.30
CA CYS A 57 -5.34 9.99 -2.26
C CYS A 57 -6.61 9.21 -2.68
N HIS A 58 -7.59 9.88 -3.28
CA HIS A 58 -8.81 9.21 -3.78
C HIS A 58 -8.50 8.21 -4.91
N GLN A 59 -7.58 8.56 -5.82
CA GLN A 59 -7.15 7.66 -6.89
C GLN A 59 -6.39 6.44 -6.34
N LEU A 60 -5.49 6.64 -5.38
CA LEU A 60 -4.82 5.55 -4.68
C LEU A 60 -5.85 4.59 -4.06
N LEU A 61 -6.85 5.11 -3.36
CA LEU A 61 -7.90 4.28 -2.73
C LEU A 61 -8.72 3.48 -3.75
N ARG A 62 -9.00 4.04 -4.93
CA ARG A 62 -9.69 3.33 -6.01
C ARG A 62 -8.86 2.18 -6.57
N VAL A 63 -7.56 2.40 -6.77
CA VAL A 63 -6.65 1.35 -7.26
C VAL A 63 -6.46 0.28 -6.20
N LEU A 64 -6.24 0.65 -4.94
CA LEU A 64 -6.17 -0.29 -3.82
C LEU A 64 -7.42 -1.19 -3.75
N ALA A 65 -8.62 -0.61 -3.84
CA ALA A 65 -9.86 -1.38 -3.81
C ALA A 65 -9.99 -2.35 -5.00
N ARG A 66 -9.49 -1.97 -6.19
CA ARG A 66 -9.49 -2.82 -7.38
C ARG A 66 -8.51 -3.98 -7.28
N VAL A 67 -7.31 -3.73 -6.73
CA VAL A 67 -6.27 -4.74 -6.58
C VAL A 67 -6.64 -5.74 -5.48
N ILE A 68 -7.12 -5.26 -4.33
CA ILE A 68 -7.49 -6.10 -3.18
C ILE A 68 -8.84 -6.81 -3.38
N GLY A 69 -9.79 -6.21 -4.09
CA GLY A 69 -11.15 -6.74 -4.28
C GLY A 69 -11.32 -7.84 -5.33
N LYS A 70 -10.21 -8.41 -5.82
CA LYS A 70 -10.23 -9.60 -6.69
C LYS A 70 -10.46 -10.86 -5.87
#